data_AF-A0A6J7UDS1-F1
#
_entry.id   AF-A0A6J7UDS1-F1
#
_cell.length_a   1.000
_cell.length_b   1.000
_cell.length_c   1.000
_cell.angle_alpha   90.00
_cell.angle_beta   90.00
_cell.angle_gamma   90.00
#
_symmetry.space_group_name_H-M   'P 1'
#
loop_
_entity.id
_entity.type
_entity.pdbx_description
1 polymer ?
#
loop_
_entity_poly.entity_id
_entity_poly.type
_entity_poly.pdbx_seq_one_letter_code
_entity_poly.pdbx_strand_id
1 'polypeptide(L)' 'MGDHRSASADSRFHTDDPHKGLVPLSAVTGRAAFVIWPLKNAKFLDVGKELSKITATK' A
#
# COMPACT_ATOMS: atom_id res chain seq x y z
N MET A 1 2.33 -5.46 -3.60
CA MET A 1 1.53 -6.69 -3.85
C MET A 1 0.55 -6.86 -2.72
N GLY A 2 -0.63 -7.39 -3.00
CA GLY A 2 -1.61 -7.64 -1.95
C GLY A 2 -1.19 -8.79 -1.04
N ASP A 3 -1.58 -8.74 0.23
CA ASP A 3 -1.26 -9.82 1.18
C ASP A 3 -2.09 -11.08 0.90
N HIS A 4 -3.32 -10.94 0.39
CA HIS A 4 -4.10 -12.07 -0.12
C HIS A 4 -3.67 -12.41 -1.56
N ARG A 5 -2.53 -13.09 -1.68
CA ARG A 5 -1.79 -13.25 -2.93
C ARG A 5 -2.58 -13.85 -4.10
N SER A 6 -3.45 -14.83 -3.82
CA SER A 6 -4.24 -15.57 -4.81
C SER A 6 -5.42 -14.79 -5.38
N ALA A 7 -5.93 -13.81 -4.64
CA ALA A 7 -7.14 -13.06 -4.98
C ALA A 7 -6.90 -11.56 -5.14
N SER A 8 -5.64 -11.15 -5.31
CA SER A 8 -5.25 -9.76 -5.47
C SER A 8 -4.91 -9.47 -6.92
N ALA A 9 -5.70 -8.62 -7.58
CA ALA A 9 -5.37 -8.04 -8.87
C ALA A 9 -4.33 -6.91 -8.69
N ASP A 10 -3.16 -7.25 -8.18
CA ASP A 10 -2.06 -6.29 -7.98
C ASP A 10 -1.24 -6.08 -9.27
N SER A 11 -0.10 -5.40 -9.13
CA SER A 11 0.84 -5.09 -10.20
C SER A 11 1.23 -6.29 -11.08
N ARG A 12 1.23 -7.51 -10.55
CA ARG A 12 1.57 -8.72 -11.31
C ARG A 12 0.56 -9.05 -12.41
N PHE A 13 -0.69 -8.60 -12.24
CA PHE A 13 -1.78 -8.83 -13.18
C PHE A 13 -1.94 -7.71 -14.22
N HIS A 14 -1.20 -6.59 -14.08
CA HIS A 14 -1.35 -5.39 -14.92
C HIS A 14 -0.05 -5.02 -15.66
N THR A 15 0.71 -6.01 -16.12
CA THR A 15 2.00 -5.80 -16.83
C THR A 15 1.84 -5.24 -18.25
N ASP A 16 0.63 -5.27 -18.78
CA ASP A 16 0.22 -4.74 -20.07
C ASP A 16 -0.09 -3.22 -20.04
N ASP A 17 -0.29 -2.63 -18.86
CA ASP A 17 -0.45 -1.18 -18.65
C ASP A 17 0.81 -0.40 -19.13
N PRO A 18 0.67 0.85 -19.64
CA PRO A 18 1.76 1.81 -19.81
C PRO A 18 2.83 1.83 -18.72
N HIS A 19 2.44 1.63 -17.45
CA HIS A 19 3.35 1.64 -16.29
C HIS A 19 3.94 0.26 -15.96
N LYS A 20 3.67 -0.78 -16.77
CA LYS A 20 4.19 -2.15 -16.62
C LYS A 20 3.94 -2.73 -15.23
N GLY A 21 2.76 -2.45 -14.68
CA GLY A 21 2.36 -2.87 -13.34
C GLY A 21 2.94 -2.02 -12.21
N LEU A 22 3.78 -1.02 -12.47
CA LEU A 22 4.32 -0.14 -11.44
C LEU A 22 3.33 1.00 -11.12
N VAL A 23 3.30 1.45 -9.87
CA VAL A 23 2.50 2.62 -9.45
C VAL A 23 3.43 3.83 -9.36
N PRO A 24 3.15 4.94 -10.06
CA PRO A 24 3.97 6.14 -9.97
C PRO A 24 3.86 6.76 -8.56
N LEU A 25 4.97 7.34 -8.07
CA LEU A 25 5.00 7.95 -6.72
C LEU A 25 4.00 9.09 -6.55
N SER A 26 3.67 9.81 -7.62
CA SER A 26 2.66 10.87 -7.62
C SER A 26 1.24 10.36 -7.37
N ALA A 27 0.96 9.07 -7.58
CA ALA A 27 -0.32 8.45 -7.30
C ALA A 27 -0.42 7.89 -5.86
N VAL A 28 0.64 8.02 -5.05
CA VAL A 28 0.65 7.53 -3.67
C VAL A 28 0.10 8.59 -2.72
N THR A 29 -1.10 8.36 -2.20
CA THR A 29 -1.77 9.29 -1.25
C THR A 29 -1.20 9.20 0.17
N GLY A 30 -0.73 8.03 0.60
CA GLY A 30 -0.19 7.85 1.95
C GLY A 30 -0.01 6.39 2.34
N ARG A 31 0.18 6.12 3.63
CA ARG A 31 0.30 4.76 4.18
C ARG A 31 -0.71 4.50 5.29
N ALA A 32 -1.06 3.23 5.46
CA ALA A 32 -1.77 2.77 6.63
C ALA A 32 -0.88 2.94 7.87
N ALA A 33 -1.41 3.59 8.91
CA ALA A 33 -0.69 3.85 10.16
C ALA A 33 -1.23 3.04 11.35
N PHE A 34 -2.51 2.72 11.34
CA PHE A 34 -3.16 1.95 12.40
C PHE A 34 -4.41 1.26 11.89
N VAL A 35 -4.83 0.23 12.61
CA VAL A 35 -6.15 -0.39 12.51
C VAL A 35 -6.96 0.15 13.67
N ILE A 36 -8.13 0.73 13.41
CA ILE A 36 -9.03 1.24 14.46
C ILE A 36 -10.22 0.32 14.71
N TRP A 37 -10.59 -0.50 13.73
CA TRP A 37 -11.77 -1.35 13.79
C TRP A 37 -11.48 -2.77 13.28
N PRO A 38 -12.05 -3.82 13.91
CA PRO A 38 -12.80 -3.81 15.18
C PRO A 38 -11.93 -3.44 16.38
N LEU A 39 -12.50 -2.84 17.43
CA LEU A 39 -11.75 -2.30 18.58
C LEU A 39 -10.81 -3.31 19.24
N LYS A 40 -11.21 -4.60 19.28
CA LYS A 40 -10.36 -5.69 19.79
C LYS A 40 -9.03 -5.88 19.04
N ASN A 41 -8.96 -5.38 17.80
CA ASN A 41 -7.79 -5.46 16.91
C ASN A 41 -7.12 -4.09 16.75
N ALA A 42 -7.50 -3.07 17.54
CA ALA A 42 -6.97 -1.74 17.39
C ALA A 42 -5.47 -1.73 17.71
N LYS A 43 -4.66 -1.31 16.74
CA LYS A 43 -3.18 -1.31 16.86
C LYS A 43 -2.53 -0.37 15.87
N PHE A 44 -1.35 0.12 16.22
CA PHE A 44 -0.46 0.81 15.27
C PHE A 44 0.29 -0.21 14.40
N LEU A 45 0.54 0.17 13.15
CA LEU A 45 1.31 -0.62 12.20
C LEU A 45 2.77 -0.15 12.19
N ASP A 46 3.69 -1.10 12.20
CA ASP A 46 5.12 -0.81 12.11
C ASP A 46 5.49 -0.24 10.73
N VAL A 47 6.54 0.58 10.70
CA VAL A 47 6.92 1.38 9.54
C VAL A 47 8.33 1.03 9.12
N GLY A 48 8.45 0.44 7.93
CA GLY A 48 9.75 0.25 7.31
C GLY A 48 10.47 1.59 7.08
N LYS A 49 11.78 1.61 7.30
CA LYS A 49 12.66 2.80 7.24
C LYS A 49 12.60 3.58 5.92
N GLU A 50 12.24 2.92 4.82
CA GLU A 50 12.09 3.53 3.50
C GLU A 50 10.68 4.11 3.27
N LEU A 51 9.66 3.52 3.88
CA LEU A 51 8.27 3.98 3.75
C LEU A 51 7.99 5.21 4.62
N SER A 52 8.82 5.47 5.64
CA SER A 52 8.73 6.69 6.45
C SER A 52 9.09 7.95 5.65
N LYS A 53 9.84 7.81 4.55
CA LYS A 53 10.27 8.92 3.69
C LYS A 53 9.19 9.37 2.69
N ILE A 54 8.15 8.56 2.49
CA ILE A 54 7.04 8.91 1.61
C ILE A 54 6.11 9.84 2.38
N THR A 55 6.25 11.15 2.16
CA THR A 55 5.33 12.15 2.71
C THR A 55 4.00 12.05 1.96
N ALA A 56 2.93 11.65 2.67
CA ALA A 56 1.56 11.72 2.18
C ALA A 56 1.28 13.17 1.76
N THR A 57 1.30 13.44 0.46
CA THR A 57 0.96 14.76 -0.08
C THR A 57 -0.54 14.75 -0.32
N LYS A 58 -1.20 15.81 0.16
CA LYS A 58 -2.65 15.95 0.18
C LYS A 58 -3.26 16.00 -1.22
#